data_AF-X8I972-F1
#
_entry.id   AF-X8I972-F1
#
_cell.length_a   1.000
_cell.length_b   1.000
_cell.length_c   1.000
_cell.angle_alpha   90.00
_cell.angle_beta   90.00
_cell.angle_gamma   90.00
#
_symmetry.space_group_name_H-M   'P 1'
#
loop_
_entity.id
_entity.type
_entity.pdbx_description
1 polymer ?
#
loop_
_entity_poly.entity_id
_entity_poly.type
_entity_poly.pdbx_seq_one_letter_code
_entity_poly.pdbx_strand_id
1 'polypeptide(L)'
;KLEYLSKLYGIEFKLQEESYTSIASFFDRDEIPIYNKDNSQEYIFSGKRIKRGLYQTKKGYLLNADCNGALNILRKSKVVSLETLYHRGELNTPKRIRVV
;
A
#
# COMPACT_ATOMS: atom_id res chain seq x y z
N LYS A 1 22.66 4.56 -4.04
CA LYS A 1 22.48 4.27 -5.49
C LYS A 1 21.19 4.90 -6.04
N LEU A 2 20.03 4.61 -5.43
CA LEU A 2 18.73 5.12 -5.91
C LEU A 2 18.62 6.64 -5.82
N GLU A 3 18.89 7.23 -4.65
CA GLU A 3 18.92 8.69 -4.44
C GLU A 3 19.83 9.42 -5.44
N TYR A 4 21.05 8.91 -5.65
CA TYR A 4 21.99 9.47 -6.62
C TYR A 4 21.43 9.45 -8.05
N LEU A 5 20.88 8.33 -8.49
CA LEU A 5 20.28 8.21 -9.83
C LEU A 5 19.06 9.12 -9.96
N SER A 6 18.20 9.19 -8.94
CA SER A 6 17.06 10.12 -8.92
C SER A 6 17.54 11.56 -9.12
N LYS A 7 18.56 11.99 -8.37
CA LYS A 7 19.16 13.33 -8.52
C LYS A 7 19.75 13.55 -9.91
N LEU A 8 20.43 12.56 -10.49
CA LEU A 8 21.02 12.64 -11.84
C LEU A 8 19.94 12.88 -12.92
N TYR A 9 18.75 12.29 -12.76
CA TYR A 9 17.64 12.42 -13.70
C TYR A 9 16.64 13.52 -13.32
N GLY A 10 16.92 14.35 -12.30
CA GLY A 10 15.99 15.40 -11.86
C GLY A 10 14.71 14.89 -11.20
N ILE A 11 14.71 13.66 -10.69
CA ILE A 11 13.59 13.06 -9.95
C ILE A 11 13.74 13.40 -8.47
N GLU A 12 12.69 13.99 -7.88
CA GLU A 12 12.66 14.26 -6.44
C GLU A 12 12.64 12.94 -5.66
N PHE A 13 13.62 12.76 -4.77
CA PHE A 13 13.72 11.60 -3.90
C PHE A 13 13.32 11.98 -2.48
N LYS A 14 12.35 11.25 -1.90
CA LYS A 14 11.86 11.46 -0.53
C LYS A 14 11.93 10.14 0.23
N LEU A 15 12.61 10.14 1.37
CA LEU A 15 12.59 9.02 2.30
C LEU A 15 11.30 9.04 3.11
N GLN A 16 10.66 7.89 3.23
CA GLN A 16 9.43 7.72 3.99
C GLN A 16 9.57 6.55 4.96
N GLU A 17 9.13 6.78 6.20
CA GLU A 17 9.05 5.76 7.26
C GLU A 17 7.93 4.75 6.92
N GLU A 18 8.21 3.44 7.02
CA GLU A 18 7.37 2.37 6.48
C GLU A 18 6.62 1.53 7.54
N SER A 19 6.56 1.97 8.80
CA SER A 19 5.88 1.24 9.88
C SER A 19 4.44 0.92 9.51
N TYR A 20 4.08 -0.34 9.75
CA TYR A 20 2.75 -0.91 9.52
C TYR A 20 2.23 -0.86 8.08
N THR A 21 3.02 -0.40 7.10
CA THR A 21 2.59 -0.27 5.69
C THR A 21 2.24 -1.60 5.03
N SER A 22 2.81 -2.71 5.51
CA SER A 22 2.56 -4.05 4.97
C SER A 22 1.31 -4.74 5.52
N ILE A 23 0.74 -4.24 6.62
CA ILE A 23 -0.42 -4.85 7.30
C ILE A 23 -1.66 -3.96 7.29
N ALA A 24 -1.49 -2.64 7.33
CA ALA A 24 -2.58 -1.68 7.21
C ALA A 24 -3.29 -1.81 5.85
N SER A 25 -4.61 -1.63 5.85
CA SER A 25 -5.38 -1.62 4.61
C SER A 25 -5.35 -0.24 3.98
N PHE A 26 -4.92 -0.17 2.71
CA PHE A 26 -5.01 1.06 1.96
C PHE A 26 -6.47 1.45 1.73
N PHE A 27 -7.26 0.55 1.14
CA PHE A 27 -8.63 0.82 0.70
C PHE A 27 -9.63 0.99 1.85
N ASP A 28 -9.37 0.41 3.02
CA ASP A 28 -10.20 0.62 4.21
C ASP A 28 -9.80 1.88 5.01
N ARG A 29 -8.80 2.62 4.54
CA ARG A 29 -8.32 3.88 5.14
C ARG A 29 -7.84 3.73 6.58
N ASP A 30 -7.18 2.60 6.89
CA ASP A 30 -6.63 2.37 8.22
C ASP A 30 -5.66 3.49 8.63
N GLU A 31 -5.66 3.87 9.90
CA GLU A 31 -4.62 4.77 10.40
C GLU A 31 -3.25 4.06 10.37
N ILE A 32 -2.21 4.73 9.89
CA ILE A 32 -0.85 4.17 9.85
C ILE A 32 0.03 4.97 10.82
N PRO A 33 0.13 4.57 12.09
CA PRO A 33 0.96 5.26 13.06
C PRO A 33 2.45 5.14 12.72
N ILE A 34 3.26 5.98 13.35
CA ILE A 34 4.72 5.82 13.37
C ILE A 34 5.04 4.90 14.54
N TYR A 35 5.86 3.89 14.30
CA TYR A 35 6.29 2.98 15.37
C TYR A 35 7.03 3.77 16.46
N ASN A 36 6.61 3.55 17.70
CA ASN A 36 7.26 4.10 18.88
C ASN A 36 7.50 2.95 19.87
N LYS A 37 8.76 2.73 20.25
CA LYS A 37 9.16 1.65 21.18
C LYS A 37 8.58 1.83 22.59
N ASP A 38 8.37 3.07 22.99
CA ASP A 38 7.88 3.42 24.34
C ASP A 38 6.35 3.35 24.43
N ASN A 39 5.67 3.17 23.29
CA ASN A 39 4.23 3.03 23.23
C ASN A 39 3.85 1.54 23.10
N SER A 40 3.25 0.98 24.15
CA SER A 40 2.76 -0.40 24.18
C SER A 40 1.41 -0.61 23.49
N GLN A 41 0.92 0.40 22.76
CA GLN A 41 -0.37 0.33 22.09
C GLN A 41 -0.36 -0.70 20.97
N GLU A 42 -1.25 -1.69 21.09
CA GLU A 42 -1.55 -2.62 20.02
C GLU A 42 -2.42 -1.94 18.95
N TYR A 43 -2.02 -2.09 17.69
CA TYR A 43 -2.76 -1.57 16.55
C TYR A 43 -3.45 -2.71 15.81
N ILE A 44 -4.78 -2.60 15.70
CA ILE A 44 -5.60 -3.54 14.95
C ILE A 44 -5.90 -2.92 13.58
N PHE A 45 -5.47 -3.60 12.53
CA PHE A 45 -5.72 -3.21 11.15
C PHE A 45 -6.89 -4.00 10.59
N SER A 46 -7.62 -3.40 9.65
CA SER A 46 -8.88 -3.96 9.16
C SER A 46 -8.67 -5.05 8.09
N GLY A 47 -7.56 -4.97 7.35
CA GLY A 47 -7.14 -5.98 6.40
C GLY A 47 -6.02 -6.87 6.92
N LYS A 48 -5.63 -7.87 6.12
CA LYS A 48 -4.61 -8.84 6.49
C LYS A 48 -3.82 -9.35 5.28
N ARG A 49 -2.53 -9.58 5.48
CA ARG A 49 -1.69 -10.31 4.52
C ARG A 49 -1.96 -11.80 4.66
N ILE A 50 -2.44 -12.45 3.59
CA ILE A 50 -2.75 -13.88 3.60
C ILE A 50 -1.49 -14.71 3.38
N LYS A 51 -0.71 -14.34 2.36
CA LYS A 51 0.55 -14.99 1.98
C LYS A 51 1.42 -14.03 1.17
N ARG A 52 2.62 -14.47 0.79
CA ARG A 52 3.50 -13.70 -0.11
C ARG A 52 2.74 -13.35 -1.40
N GLY A 53 2.73 -12.06 -1.74
CA GLY A 53 2.05 -11.53 -2.92
C GLY A 53 0.52 -11.41 -2.82
N LEU A 54 -0.12 -11.73 -1.68
CA LEU A 54 -1.58 -11.67 -1.55
C LEU A 54 -2.02 -10.99 -0.24
N TYR A 55 -2.83 -9.95 -0.37
CA TYR A 55 -3.43 -9.18 0.70
C TYR A 55 -4.96 -9.17 0.56
N GLN A 56 -5.66 -9.17 1.70
CA GLN A 56 -7.12 -9.12 1.77
C GLN A 56 -7.57 -7.90 2.58
N THR A 57 -8.43 -7.07 1.98
CA THR A 57 -9.09 -5.93 2.65
C THR A 57 -10.20 -6.40 3.59
N LYS A 58 -10.73 -5.50 4.44
CA LYS A 58 -11.88 -5.78 5.33
C LYS A 58 -13.11 -6.28 4.56
N LYS A 59 -13.34 -5.73 3.37
CA LYS A 59 -14.45 -6.11 2.48
C LYS A 59 -14.23 -7.43 1.74
N GLY A 60 -13.07 -8.06 1.89
CA GLY A 60 -12.72 -9.33 1.26
C GLY A 60 -12.04 -9.20 -0.11
N TYR A 61 -11.88 -7.99 -0.65
CA TYR A 61 -11.13 -7.78 -1.90
C TYR A 61 -9.69 -8.26 -1.77
N LEU A 62 -9.24 -8.97 -2.79
CA LEU A 62 -7.90 -9.51 -2.90
C LEU A 62 -7.06 -8.61 -3.80
N LEU A 63 -5.87 -8.23 -3.32
CA LEU A 63 -4.91 -7.47 -4.10
C LEU A 63 -3.49 -7.98 -3.83
N ASN A 64 -2.56 -7.55 -4.69
CA ASN A 64 -1.16 -7.85 -4.47
C ASN A 64 -0.66 -7.14 -3.19
N ALA A 65 0.03 -7.89 -2.33
CA ALA A 65 0.52 -7.37 -1.05
C ALA A 65 1.56 -6.23 -1.20
N ASP A 66 2.41 -6.31 -2.23
CA ASP A 66 3.42 -5.29 -2.50
C ASP A 66 2.76 -4.02 -3.05
N CYS A 67 1.69 -4.15 -3.85
CA CYS A 67 0.86 -3.01 -4.24
C CYS A 67 0.20 -2.33 -3.04
N ASN A 68 -0.36 -3.10 -2.09
CA ASN A 68 -0.91 -2.54 -0.85
C ASN A 68 0.16 -1.77 -0.06
N GLY A 69 1.35 -2.35 0.10
CA GLY A 69 2.49 -1.71 0.76
C GLY A 69 2.91 -0.40 0.08
N ALA A 70 3.09 -0.42 -1.25
CA ALA A 70 3.46 0.77 -2.02
C ALA A 70 2.41 1.89 -1.89
N LEU A 71 1.12 1.55 -1.94
CA LEU A 71 0.02 2.51 -1.76
C LEU A 71 0.02 3.11 -0.34
N ASN A 72 0.36 2.33 0.69
CA ASN A 72 0.48 2.83 2.05
C ASN A 72 1.70 3.73 2.27
N ILE A 73 2.84 3.44 1.63
CA ILE A 73 4.01 4.33 1.61
C ILE A 73 3.64 5.66 0.95
N LEU A 74 2.96 5.59 -0.21
CA LEU A 74 2.43 6.77 -0.90
C LEU A 74 1.51 7.58 0.02
N ARG A 75 0.60 6.90 0.75
CA ARG A 75 -0.31 7.55 1.71
C ARG A 75 0.43 8.25 2.84
N LYS A 76 1.45 7.64 3.42
CA LYS A 76 2.25 8.26 4.50
C LYS A 76 3.04 9.47 3.99
N SER A 77 3.57 9.42 2.77
CA SER A 77 4.38 10.50 2.20
C SER A 77 3.61 11.77 1.86
N LYS A 78 2.28 11.70 1.68
CA LYS A 78 1.40 12.84 1.35
C LYS A 78 1.84 13.67 0.14
N VAL A 79 2.62 13.09 -0.77
CA VAL A 79 3.17 13.80 -1.94
C VAL A 79 2.15 14.01 -3.07
N VAL A 80 1.06 13.25 -3.08
CA VAL A 80 0.02 13.29 -4.12
C VAL A 80 -1.37 13.15 -3.52
N SER A 81 -2.39 13.67 -4.22
CA SER A 81 -3.79 13.42 -3.88
C SER A 81 -4.14 11.95 -4.10
N LEU A 82 -4.75 11.32 -3.08
CA LEU A 82 -5.20 9.94 -3.12
C LEU A 82 -6.66 9.79 -3.57
N GLU A 83 -7.36 10.90 -3.79
CA GLU A 83 -8.79 10.91 -4.08
C GLU A 83 -9.11 10.06 -5.32
N THR A 84 -8.32 10.23 -6.39
CA THR A 84 -8.49 9.43 -7.60
C THR A 84 -8.26 7.94 -7.37
N LEU A 85 -7.35 7.56 -6.47
CA LEU A 85 -7.02 6.15 -6.20
C LEU A 85 -8.13 5.45 -5.39
N TYR A 86 -8.81 6.16 -4.50
CA TYR A 86 -9.91 5.60 -3.72
C TYR A 86 -11.22 5.45 -4.49
N HIS A 87 -11.43 6.23 -5.55
CA HIS A 87 -12.68 6.23 -6.31
C HIS A 87 -12.62 5.44 -7.62
N ARG A 88 -11.45 4.95 -8.03
CA ARG A 88 -11.34 4.05 -9.18
C ARG A 88 -11.90 2.68 -8.80
N GLY A 89 -12.99 2.30 -9.45
CA GLY A 89 -13.58 0.97 -9.31
C GLY A 89 -12.64 -0.16 -9.72
N GLU A 90 -13.08 -1.40 -9.52
CA GLU A 90 -12.30 -2.58 -9.89
C GLU A 90 -12.24 -2.73 -11.43
N LEU A 91 -11.04 -2.92 -11.96
CA LEU A 91 -10.88 -3.25 -13.37
C LEU A 91 -11.19 -4.74 -13.56
N ASN A 92 -12.18 -5.08 -14.38
CA ASN A 92 -12.50 -6.47 -14.67
C ASN A 92 -11.26 -7.20 -15.20
N THR A 93 -10.93 -8.33 -14.60
CA THR A 93 -9.88 -9.20 -15.12
C THR A 93 -10.40 -9.91 -16.37
N PRO A 94 -9.64 -9.92 -17.48
CA PRO A 94 -10.07 -10.62 -18.68
C PRO A 94 -10.27 -12.11 -18.39
N LYS A 95 -11.39 -12.67 -18.83
CA LYS A 95 -11.63 -14.11 -18.76
C LYS A 95 -10.59 -14.82 -19.63
N ARG A 96 -9.73 -15.64 -19.03
CA ARG A 96 -8.88 -16.55 -19.81
C ARG A 96 -9.76 -17.66 -20.37
N ILE A 97 -9.96 -17.65 -21.68
CA ILE A 97 -10.62 -18.73 -22.40
C ILE A 97 -9.51 -19.63 -22.96
N ARG A 98 -9.55 -20.92 -22.63
CA ARG A 98 -8.68 -21.92 -23.24
C ARG A 98 -9.46 -22.52 -24.40
N VAL A 99 -9.06 -22.21 -25.62
CA VAL A 99 -9.60 -22.87 -26.81
C VAL A 99 -9.00 -24.27 -26.86
N VAL A 100 -9.86 -25.29 -26.93
CA VAL A 100 -9.49 -26.70 -27.12
C VAL A 100 -9.66 -27.02 -28.59
#